data_AF-A0A009HYQ2-F1
#
_entry.id   AF-A0A009HYQ2-F1
#
_cell.length_a   1.000
_cell.length_b   1.000
_cell.length_c   1.000
_cell.angle_alpha   90.00
_cell.angle_beta   90.00
_cell.angle_gamma   90.00
#
_symmetry.space_group_name_H-M   'P 1'
#
loop_
_entity.id
_entity.type
_entity.pdbx_description
1 polymer ?
#
loop_
_entity_poly.entity_id
_entity_poly.type
_entity_poly.pdbx_seq_one_letter_code
_entity_poly.pdbx_strand_id
1 'polypeptide(L)'
;MQLALVNNERVEAFEGGRGICPICGAVTIAKCGPKIINHWAHFRLKDCDPWWENETQWHRDWKNNFPLECREVSHIAPDGEIHRADVKTPTGIIVELQHSPMSDKERISREEFYKNLVWVIDGREFQKNFDIYHALPNPESELAKELIWFEAKRHFHGSNRGIFLKLKEVQADKPEITKANLNGRRVGGWMHFMHEIEDEVNKNYNGYHQFDWVKPRSTWLEAKCPVYIDFGGAHLVKLETYDETGLKCIRYISKSKFMYDVMHEDKVENIGKKWFNIKEWVDAQNFNFDKYG
;
A
#
# COMPACT_ATOMS: atom_id res chain seq x y z
N MET A 1 0.92 -3.76 22.26
CA MET A 1 2.24 -3.84 21.59
C MET A 1 2.71 -5.29 21.60
N GLN A 2 3.37 -5.75 20.55
CA GLN A 2 3.93 -7.09 20.42
C GLN A 2 5.19 -7.26 21.28
N LEU A 3 6.04 -6.22 21.35
CA LEU A 3 7.38 -6.30 21.94
C LEU A 3 7.54 -5.36 23.14
N ALA A 4 8.22 -5.85 24.17
CA ALA A 4 8.70 -5.07 25.31
C ALA A 4 10.13 -5.48 25.66
N LEU A 5 10.79 -4.67 26.49
CA LEU A 5 12.13 -4.97 26.99
C LEU A 5 12.06 -5.83 28.25
N VAL A 6 12.70 -7.00 28.23
CA VAL A 6 12.92 -7.86 29.40
C VAL A 6 14.41 -8.18 29.43
N ASN A 7 15.09 -7.84 30.53
CA ASN A 7 16.56 -7.93 30.64
C ASN A 7 17.29 -7.21 29.48
N ASN A 8 16.78 -6.04 29.06
CA ASN A 8 17.25 -5.26 27.91
C ASN A 8 17.13 -5.94 26.54
N GLU A 9 16.45 -7.09 26.45
CA GLU A 9 16.16 -7.76 25.19
C GLU A 9 14.71 -7.52 24.77
N ARG A 10 14.48 -7.38 23.46
CA ARG A 10 13.13 -7.23 22.90
C ARG A 10 12.47 -8.60 22.83
N VAL A 11 11.40 -8.78 23.58
CA VAL A 11 10.71 -10.07 23.67
C VAL A 11 9.22 -9.94 23.42
N GLU A 12 8.64 -10.96 22.80
CA GLU A 12 7.19 -11.10 22.68
C GLU A 12 6.54 -11.38 24.05
N ALA A 13 5.25 -11.08 24.16
CA ALA A 13 4.51 -11.31 25.39
C ALA A 13 4.39 -12.81 25.69
N PHE A 14 4.81 -13.21 26.89
CA PHE A 14 4.73 -14.56 27.43
C PHE A 14 3.97 -14.58 28.77
N GLU A 15 3.39 -15.72 29.12
CA GLU A 15 2.53 -15.83 30.29
C GLU A 15 3.24 -15.40 31.59
N GLY A 16 2.59 -14.54 32.38
CA GLY A 16 3.15 -13.98 33.62
C GLY A 16 4.26 -12.93 33.41
N GLY A 17 4.61 -12.60 32.16
CA GLY A 17 5.69 -11.68 31.84
C GLY A 17 5.50 -10.27 32.38
N ARG A 18 6.61 -9.66 32.79
CA ARG A 18 6.74 -8.23 33.11
C ARG A 18 7.93 -7.66 32.34
N GLY A 19 7.72 -6.51 31.72
CA GLY A 19 8.73 -5.85 30.90
C GLY A 19 8.66 -4.34 31.01
N ILE A 20 9.44 -3.67 30.17
CA ILE A 20 9.54 -2.22 30.08
C ILE A 20 9.14 -1.79 28.67
N CYS A 21 8.30 -0.75 28.58
CA CYS A 21 7.93 -0.13 27.32
C CYS A 21 9.16 0.52 26.67
N PRO A 22 9.50 0.19 25.41
CA PRO A 22 10.66 0.76 24.71
C PRO A 22 10.50 2.23 24.32
N ILE A 23 9.31 2.82 24.50
CA ILE A 23 9.04 4.23 24.22
C ILE A 23 9.20 5.06 25.49
N CYS A 24 8.38 4.77 26.52
CA CYS A 24 8.26 5.63 27.69
C CYS A 24 9.00 5.10 28.93
N GLY A 25 9.58 3.90 28.87
CA GLY A 25 10.27 3.27 30.01
C GLY A 25 9.35 2.79 31.13
N ALA A 26 8.03 2.89 30.98
CA ALA A 26 7.07 2.43 31.98
C ALA A 26 6.94 0.90 31.99
N VAL A 27 6.51 0.34 33.13
CA VAL A 27 6.27 -1.09 33.29
C VAL A 27 5.09 -1.56 32.43
N THR A 28 5.32 -2.65 31.71
CA THR A 28 4.30 -3.39 30.96
C THR A 28 4.09 -4.79 31.56
N ILE A 29 2.88 -5.32 31.40
CA ILE A 29 2.51 -6.68 31.80
C ILE A 29 2.01 -7.42 30.57
N ALA A 30 2.44 -8.67 30.44
CA ALA A 30 1.96 -9.55 29.38
C ALA A 30 0.50 -9.93 29.62
N LYS A 31 -0.32 -9.77 28.57
CA LYS A 31 -1.69 -10.23 28.49
C LYS A 31 -1.69 -11.43 27.55
N CYS A 32 -1.88 -12.61 28.11
CA CYS A 32 -1.88 -13.86 27.36
C CYS A 32 -3.17 -14.63 27.63
N GLY A 33 -3.67 -15.35 26.62
CA GLY A 33 -4.82 -16.22 26.79
C GLY A 33 -5.45 -16.65 25.47
N PRO A 34 -6.30 -17.69 25.49
CA PRO A 34 -6.84 -18.31 24.27
C PRO A 34 -7.82 -17.42 23.47
N LYS A 35 -8.27 -16.31 24.06
CA LYS A 35 -9.24 -15.39 23.44
C LYS A 35 -8.62 -14.06 22.98
N ILE A 36 -7.32 -13.86 23.22
CA ILE A 36 -6.63 -12.60 22.92
C ILE A 36 -5.31 -12.90 22.20
N ILE A 37 -4.90 -12.00 21.33
CA ILE A 37 -3.53 -12.03 20.81
C ILE A 37 -2.61 -11.64 21.95
N ASN A 38 -1.58 -12.46 22.22
CA ASN A 38 -0.62 -12.18 23.26
C ASN A 38 0.05 -10.81 23.00
N HIS A 39 -0.05 -9.90 23.97
CA HIS A 39 0.48 -8.55 23.84
C HIS A 39 0.96 -8.02 25.20
N TRP A 40 1.86 -7.05 25.15
CA TRP A 40 2.23 -6.24 26.30
C TRP A 40 1.26 -5.06 26.43
N ALA A 41 0.83 -4.80 27.67
CA ALA A 41 -0.01 -3.65 28.03
C ALA A 41 0.64 -2.87 29.18
N HIS A 42 0.50 -1.54 29.16
CA HIS A 42 0.96 -0.69 30.26
C HIS A 42 0.26 -1.07 31.57
N PHE A 43 1.01 -1.15 32.68
CA PHE A 43 0.44 -1.60 33.97
C PHE A 43 -0.54 -0.57 34.57
N ARG A 44 -0.23 0.73 34.45
CA ARG A 44 -0.98 1.82 35.09
C ARG A 44 -1.31 2.99 34.17
N LEU A 45 -0.63 3.12 33.04
CA LEU A 45 -0.83 4.21 32.10
C LEU A 45 -1.84 3.78 31.03
N LYS A 46 -2.57 4.74 30.46
CA LYS A 46 -3.09 4.58 29.10
C LYS A 46 -1.90 4.49 28.14
N ASP A 47 -2.09 3.90 26.97
CA ASP A 47 -0.99 3.75 26.00
C ASP A 47 -0.27 5.08 25.77
N CYS A 48 1.07 5.01 25.79
CA CYS A 48 1.95 6.18 25.79
C CYS A 48 2.16 6.77 24.39
N ASP A 49 1.66 6.11 23.35
CA ASP A 49 1.75 6.54 21.96
C ASP A 49 0.33 6.86 21.48
N PRO A 50 0.02 8.10 21.08
CA PRO A 50 -1.32 8.47 20.64
C PRO A 50 -1.73 7.81 19.31
N TRP A 51 -0.78 7.25 18.55
CA TRP A 51 -1.03 6.47 17.33
C TRP A 51 -1.27 4.99 17.58
N TRP A 52 -1.30 4.58 18.86
CA TRP A 52 -1.59 3.22 19.23
C TRP A 52 -3.00 2.79 18.79
N GLU A 53 -3.09 1.62 18.15
CA GLU A 53 -4.34 0.92 17.91
C GLU A 53 -4.28 -0.54 18.40
N ASN A 54 -5.47 -1.16 18.53
CA ASN A 54 -5.55 -2.58 18.85
C ASN A 54 -5.04 -3.41 17.67
N GLU A 55 -4.09 -4.29 17.95
CA GLU A 55 -3.50 -5.14 16.94
C GLU A 55 -4.43 -6.31 16.57
N THR A 56 -4.70 -6.47 15.27
CA THR A 56 -5.43 -7.62 14.73
C THR A 56 -4.48 -8.75 14.33
N GLN A 57 -5.02 -9.95 14.05
CA GLN A 57 -4.19 -11.06 13.59
C GLN A 57 -3.50 -10.74 12.25
N TRP A 58 -4.19 -10.05 11.34
CA TRP A 58 -3.61 -9.62 10.07
C TRP A 58 -2.43 -8.67 10.25
N HIS A 59 -2.57 -7.72 11.19
CA HIS A 59 -1.51 -6.78 11.55
C HIS A 59 -0.29 -7.53 12.10
N ARG A 60 -0.52 -8.47 13.02
CA ARG A 60 0.54 -9.32 13.61
C ARG A 60 1.23 -10.17 12.55
N ASP A 61 0.46 -10.82 11.67
CA ASP A 61 0.98 -11.68 10.61
C ASP A 61 1.85 -10.89 9.63
N TRP A 62 1.44 -9.67 9.29
CA TRP A 62 2.23 -8.75 8.47
C TRP A 62 3.56 -8.38 9.12
N LYS A 63 3.56 -7.92 10.38
CA LYS A 63 4.82 -7.61 11.10
C LYS A 63 5.72 -8.83 11.21
N ASN A 64 5.14 -10.01 11.38
CA ASN A 64 5.89 -11.26 11.48
C ASN A 64 6.65 -11.66 10.21
N ASN A 65 6.40 -11.03 9.06
CA ASN A 65 7.21 -11.20 7.84
C ASN A 65 8.55 -10.46 7.88
N PHE A 66 8.75 -9.57 8.85
CA PHE A 66 9.99 -8.79 8.98
C PHE A 66 10.90 -9.37 10.06
N PRO A 67 12.22 -9.16 10.01
CA PRO A 67 13.12 -9.46 11.13
C PRO A 67 12.72 -8.73 12.41
N LEU A 68 13.04 -9.30 13.58
CA LEU A 68 12.60 -8.79 14.90
C LEU A 68 13.08 -7.35 15.13
N GLU A 69 14.29 -7.03 14.69
CA GLU A 69 14.91 -5.71 14.75
C GLU A 69 14.15 -4.63 13.98
N CYS A 70 13.35 -5.02 12.98
CA CYS A 70 12.58 -4.09 12.16
C CYS A 70 11.19 -3.81 12.75
N ARG A 71 10.61 -4.74 13.53
CA ARG A 71 9.24 -4.64 14.04
C ARG A 71 9.17 -3.64 15.18
N GLU A 72 8.09 -2.84 15.29
CA GLU A 72 7.77 -2.00 16.46
C GLU A 72 8.94 -1.11 16.93
N VAL A 73 9.58 -0.41 16.00
CA VAL A 73 10.78 0.41 16.28
C VAL A 73 10.39 1.85 16.60
N SER A 74 10.89 2.35 17.74
CA SER A 74 10.73 3.76 18.12
C SER A 74 11.48 4.68 17.14
N HIS A 75 10.81 5.72 16.67
CA HIS A 75 11.37 6.81 15.89
C HIS A 75 11.26 8.08 16.71
N ILE A 76 12.36 8.84 16.79
CA ILE A 76 12.45 10.07 17.56
C ILE A 76 12.66 11.21 16.56
N ALA A 77 11.74 12.17 16.54
CA ALA A 77 11.86 13.38 15.75
C ALA A 77 12.87 14.36 16.37
N PRO A 78 13.40 15.34 15.60
CA PRO A 78 14.37 16.30 16.09
C PRO A 78 13.91 17.15 17.29
N ASP A 79 12.60 17.33 17.46
CA ASP A 79 11.99 18.05 18.58
C ASP A 79 11.75 17.17 19.83
N GLY A 80 12.08 15.87 19.74
CA GLY A 80 11.93 14.90 20.81
C GLY A 80 10.58 14.17 20.81
N GLU A 81 9.69 14.41 19.85
CA GLU A 81 8.47 13.59 19.68
C GLU A 81 8.86 12.15 19.34
N ILE A 82 8.21 11.17 19.98
CA ILE A 82 8.52 9.74 19.83
C ILE A 82 7.26 8.98 19.43
N HIS A 83 7.35 8.25 18.31
CA HIS A 83 6.32 7.32 17.87
C HIS A 83 6.91 5.98 17.48
N ARG A 84 6.14 4.91 17.62
CA ARG A 84 6.58 3.57 17.26
C ARG A 84 6.00 3.17 15.91
N ALA A 85 6.89 3.03 14.93
CA ALA A 85 6.53 2.50 13.63
C ALA A 85 6.20 1.01 13.74
N ASP A 86 5.23 0.54 12.95
CA ASP A 86 4.96 -0.90 12.85
C ASP A 86 6.17 -1.67 12.36
N VAL A 87 6.82 -1.15 11.32
CA VAL A 87 8.08 -1.67 10.78
C VAL A 87 8.97 -0.51 10.36
N LYS A 88 10.25 -0.57 10.75
CA LYS A 88 11.33 0.28 10.22
C LYS A 88 12.42 -0.63 9.67
N THR A 89 12.64 -0.58 8.36
CA THR A 89 13.61 -1.46 7.69
C THR A 89 15.05 -0.92 7.85
N PRO A 90 16.08 -1.74 7.57
CA PRO A 90 17.47 -1.31 7.72
C PRO A 90 17.86 -0.13 6.81
N THR A 91 17.19 0.01 5.67
CA THR A 91 17.37 1.12 4.73
C THR A 91 16.61 2.39 5.13
N GLY A 92 15.83 2.33 6.22
CA GLY A 92 15.09 3.46 6.75
C GLY A 92 13.71 3.68 6.13
N ILE A 93 13.17 2.70 5.39
CA ILE A 93 11.76 2.71 4.97
C ILE A 93 10.89 2.37 6.19
N ILE A 94 9.83 3.16 6.37
CA ILE A 94 8.78 2.93 7.36
C ILE A 94 7.60 2.26 6.66
N VAL A 95 7.18 1.09 7.16
CA VAL A 95 5.94 0.43 6.71
C VAL A 95 4.94 0.51 7.84
N GLU A 96 3.85 1.27 7.60
CA GLU A 96 2.72 1.37 8.52
C GLU A 96 1.56 0.50 8.03
N LEU A 97 1.03 -0.32 8.93
CA LEU A 97 -0.05 -1.26 8.65
C LEU A 97 -1.35 -0.68 9.22
N GLN A 98 -2.37 -0.54 8.38
CA GLN A 98 -3.63 0.07 8.82
C GLN A 98 -4.84 -0.82 8.54
N HIS A 99 -5.48 -1.27 9.61
CA HIS A 99 -6.75 -2.00 9.54
C HIS A 99 -7.96 -1.09 9.78
N SER A 100 -7.89 -0.28 10.84
CA SER A 100 -8.99 0.59 11.28
C SER A 100 -9.17 1.81 10.37
N PRO A 101 -10.34 2.50 10.39
CA PRO A 101 -10.48 3.80 9.74
C PRO A 101 -9.45 4.81 10.28
N MET A 102 -8.81 5.56 9.37
CA MET A 102 -7.87 6.63 9.71
C MET A 102 -8.41 7.98 9.21
N SER A 103 -8.21 9.02 10.02
CA SER A 103 -8.57 10.39 9.64
C SER A 103 -7.47 11.03 8.79
N ASP A 104 -7.83 12.01 7.95
CA ASP A 104 -6.83 12.76 7.16
C ASP A 104 -5.80 13.46 8.03
N LYS A 105 -6.23 14.03 9.15
CA LYS A 105 -5.32 14.69 10.09
C LYS A 105 -4.25 13.74 10.61
N GLU A 106 -4.65 12.53 10.99
CA GLU A 106 -3.73 11.51 11.51
C GLU A 106 -2.80 10.97 10.42
N ARG A 107 -3.35 10.66 9.25
CA ARG A 107 -2.55 10.25 8.09
C ARG A 107 -1.48 11.29 7.77
N ILE A 108 -1.88 12.56 7.65
CA ILE A 108 -0.97 13.66 7.32
C ILE A 108 0.10 13.80 8.41
N SER A 109 -0.26 13.74 9.68
CA SER A 109 0.74 13.83 10.77
C SER A 109 1.76 12.69 10.70
N ARG A 110 1.33 11.46 10.40
CA ARG A 110 2.23 10.30 10.28
C ARG A 110 3.13 10.43 9.04
N GLU A 111 2.58 10.84 7.89
CA GLU A 111 3.35 11.08 6.66
C GLU A 111 4.40 12.18 6.85
N GLU A 112 4.05 13.29 7.50
CA GLU A 112 4.97 14.40 7.78
C GLU A 112 6.06 14.04 8.79
N PHE A 113 5.73 13.23 9.79
CA PHE A 113 6.66 12.73 10.80
C PHE A 113 7.68 11.76 10.20
N TYR A 114 7.20 10.69 9.54
CA TYR A 114 8.08 9.61 9.06
C TYR A 114 8.75 9.91 7.72
N LYS A 115 8.08 10.61 6.81
CA LYS A 115 8.53 10.99 5.46
C LYS A 115 8.78 9.81 4.51
N ASN A 116 9.70 8.91 4.84
CA ASN A 116 10.02 7.71 4.05
C ASN A 116 9.06 6.56 4.36
N LEU A 117 7.76 6.83 4.24
CA LEU A 117 6.68 5.95 4.69
C LEU A 117 5.92 5.33 3.52
N VAL A 118 5.54 4.07 3.68
CA VAL A 118 4.60 3.35 2.83
C VAL A 118 3.47 2.76 3.67
N TRP A 119 2.24 2.89 3.18
CA TRP A 119 1.06 2.31 3.80
C TRP A 119 0.74 0.94 3.21
N VAL A 120 0.47 -0.04 4.07
CA VAL A 120 -0.24 -1.27 3.68
C VAL A 120 -1.55 -1.33 4.44
N ILE A 121 -2.67 -1.36 3.73
CA ILE A 121 -4.01 -1.27 4.32
C ILE A 121 -4.77 -2.57 4.12
N ASP A 122 -5.54 -2.96 5.14
CA ASP A 122 -6.38 -4.16 5.07
C ASP A 122 -7.62 -3.89 4.19
N GLY A 123 -7.64 -4.50 3.01
CA GLY A 123 -8.69 -4.34 2.02
C GLY A 123 -9.88 -5.27 2.17
N ARG A 124 -9.79 -6.29 3.03
CA ARG A 124 -10.72 -7.44 3.01
C ARG A 124 -12.15 -7.04 3.33
N GLU A 125 -12.36 -6.03 4.18
CA GLU A 125 -13.71 -5.55 4.53
C GLU A 125 -14.43 -4.86 3.38
N PHE A 126 -13.70 -4.26 2.45
CA PHE A 126 -14.26 -3.46 1.35
C PHE A 126 -13.97 -4.06 -0.03
N GLN A 127 -13.44 -5.28 -0.12
CA GLN A 127 -13.15 -5.95 -1.39
C GLN A 127 -14.36 -5.98 -2.33
N LYS A 128 -15.56 -6.26 -1.82
CA LYS A 128 -16.82 -6.25 -2.60
C LYS A 128 -17.17 -4.89 -3.21
N ASN A 129 -16.57 -3.81 -2.71
CA ASN A 129 -16.77 -2.44 -3.17
C ASN A 129 -15.61 -1.96 -4.06
N PHE A 130 -14.65 -2.84 -4.37
CA PHE A 130 -13.47 -2.52 -5.15
C PHE A 130 -13.44 -3.40 -6.39
N ASP A 131 -13.84 -2.85 -7.53
CA ASP A 131 -13.84 -3.58 -8.81
C ASP A 131 -12.56 -3.27 -9.56
N ILE A 132 -11.86 -4.30 -10.02
CA ILE A 132 -10.71 -4.16 -10.93
C ILE A 132 -11.17 -4.58 -12.32
N TYR A 133 -10.90 -3.74 -13.32
CA TYR A 133 -11.35 -3.89 -14.69
C TYR A 133 -10.19 -4.27 -15.62
N HIS A 134 -10.30 -3.90 -16.89
CA HIS A 134 -9.33 -4.25 -17.92
C HIS A 134 -7.91 -3.77 -17.61
N ALA A 135 -6.94 -4.49 -18.16
CA ALA A 135 -5.54 -4.13 -18.10
C ALA A 135 -5.28 -2.80 -18.82
N LEU A 136 -4.24 -2.11 -18.37
CA LEU A 136 -3.67 -0.94 -19.01
C LEU A 136 -2.23 -1.29 -19.44
N PRO A 137 -1.76 -0.82 -20.61
CA PRO A 137 -0.36 -0.98 -20.98
C PRO A 137 0.54 -0.20 -20.00
N ASN A 138 1.83 -0.50 -19.99
CA ASN A 138 2.82 0.27 -19.24
C ASN A 138 2.69 1.76 -19.60
N PRO A 139 2.49 2.68 -18.62
CA PRO A 139 2.31 4.11 -18.92
C PRO A 139 3.50 4.73 -19.66
N GLU A 140 4.70 4.16 -19.53
CA GLU A 140 5.90 4.61 -20.25
C GLU A 140 5.97 4.12 -21.72
N SER A 141 5.09 3.22 -22.14
CA SER A 141 5.08 2.67 -23.50
C SER A 141 4.56 3.68 -24.53
N GLU A 142 5.05 3.59 -25.76
CA GLU A 142 4.54 4.42 -26.87
C GLU A 142 3.05 4.21 -27.11
N LEU A 143 2.55 2.97 -26.92
CA LEU A 143 1.13 2.69 -26.98
C LEU A 143 0.36 3.53 -25.97
N ALA A 144 0.73 3.52 -24.68
CA ALA A 144 0.03 4.26 -23.64
C ALA A 144 -0.03 5.77 -23.89
N LYS A 145 1.03 6.35 -24.47
CA LYS A 145 1.12 7.78 -24.81
C LYS A 145 0.08 8.18 -25.87
N GLU A 146 -0.36 7.25 -26.71
CA GLU A 146 -1.34 7.50 -27.78
C GLU A 146 -2.80 7.28 -27.35
N LEU A 147 -3.05 6.74 -26.15
CA LEU A 147 -4.39 6.36 -25.69
C LEU A 147 -4.93 7.35 -24.66
N ILE A 148 -6.21 7.70 -24.80
CA ILE A 148 -7.02 8.42 -23.81
C ILE A 148 -8.15 7.50 -23.37
N TRP A 149 -8.03 6.90 -22.19
CA TRP A 149 -9.02 5.95 -21.68
C TRP A 149 -10.26 6.65 -21.15
N PHE A 150 -11.42 6.04 -21.38
CA PHE A 150 -12.62 6.36 -20.61
C PHE A 150 -12.57 5.66 -19.25
N GLU A 151 -12.85 6.40 -18.20
CA GLU A 151 -12.84 5.89 -16.82
C GLU A 151 -13.82 4.73 -16.65
N ALA A 152 -13.31 3.61 -16.16
CA ALA A 152 -14.12 2.46 -15.77
C ALA A 152 -14.93 2.80 -14.51
N LYS A 153 -16.18 2.35 -14.46
CA LYS A 153 -17.09 2.62 -13.34
C LYS A 153 -18.07 1.49 -13.16
N ARG A 154 -18.41 1.15 -11.92
CA ARG A 154 -19.42 0.13 -11.64
C ARG A 154 -20.70 0.42 -12.42
N HIS A 155 -21.19 -0.62 -13.10
CA HIS A 155 -22.33 -0.60 -14.03
C HIS A 155 -22.11 0.07 -15.40
N PHE A 156 -20.91 0.55 -15.73
CA PHE A 156 -20.59 1.16 -17.03
C PHE A 156 -19.90 0.14 -17.95
N HIS A 157 -20.66 -0.85 -18.43
CA HIS A 157 -20.13 -2.02 -19.14
C HIS A 157 -19.20 -1.72 -20.32
N GLY A 158 -19.43 -0.60 -21.02
CA GLY A 158 -18.58 -0.14 -22.11
C GLY A 158 -17.17 0.17 -21.63
N SER A 159 -17.02 1.20 -20.78
CA SER A 159 -15.70 1.61 -20.27
C SER A 159 -15.04 0.51 -19.42
N ASN A 160 -15.82 -0.32 -18.74
CA ASN A 160 -15.31 -1.49 -18.01
C ASN A 160 -14.63 -2.54 -18.90
N ARG A 161 -14.95 -2.55 -20.21
CA ARG A 161 -14.30 -3.39 -21.23
C ARG A 161 -13.20 -2.65 -22.00
N GLY A 162 -12.85 -1.43 -21.60
CA GLY A 162 -11.81 -0.62 -22.20
C GLY A 162 -12.29 0.10 -23.45
N ILE A 163 -12.88 1.27 -23.25
CA ILE A 163 -13.12 2.24 -24.31
C ILE A 163 -12.02 3.30 -24.24
N PHE A 164 -11.50 3.71 -25.38
CA PHE A 164 -10.50 4.77 -25.46
C PHE A 164 -10.69 5.63 -26.73
N LEU A 165 -10.04 6.79 -26.74
CA LEU A 165 -9.77 7.58 -27.94
C LEU A 165 -8.29 7.48 -28.29
N LYS A 166 -7.96 7.64 -29.57
CA LYS A 166 -6.57 7.83 -29.99
C LYS A 166 -6.23 9.32 -30.00
N LEU A 167 -5.17 9.69 -29.30
CA LEU A 167 -4.74 11.09 -29.15
C LEU A 167 -4.51 11.76 -30.50
N LYS A 168 -3.86 11.07 -31.44
CA LYS A 168 -3.57 11.61 -32.79
C LYS A 168 -4.84 11.92 -33.58
N GLU A 169 -5.88 11.10 -33.45
CA GLU A 169 -7.15 11.33 -34.14
C GLU A 169 -7.89 12.53 -33.53
N VAL A 170 -7.88 12.64 -32.20
CA VAL A 170 -8.41 13.82 -31.50
C VAL A 170 -7.65 15.08 -31.91
N GLN A 171 -6.32 15.01 -32.05
CA GLN A 171 -5.47 16.13 -32.44
C GLN A 171 -5.62 16.54 -33.90
N ALA A 172 -6.07 15.66 -34.79
CA ALA A 172 -6.37 16.01 -36.18
C ALA A 172 -7.51 17.04 -36.26
N ASP A 173 -8.50 16.93 -35.37
CA ASP A 173 -9.60 17.88 -35.28
C ASP A 173 -9.30 19.04 -34.32
N LYS A 174 -8.54 18.77 -33.25
CA LYS A 174 -8.24 19.71 -32.16
C LYS A 174 -6.75 19.67 -31.77
N PRO A 175 -5.86 20.31 -32.55
CA PRO A 175 -4.41 20.21 -32.38
C PRO A 175 -3.90 20.69 -31.02
N GLU A 176 -4.68 21.50 -30.31
CA GLU A 176 -4.35 22.00 -28.98
C GLU A 176 -4.48 20.94 -27.87
N ILE A 177 -5.16 19.82 -28.12
CA ILE A 177 -5.40 18.79 -27.10
C ILE A 177 -4.12 18.01 -26.81
N THR A 178 -3.79 17.89 -25.52
CA THR A 178 -2.73 17.04 -24.99
C THR A 178 -3.24 16.31 -23.76
N LYS A 179 -2.69 15.15 -23.41
CA LYS A 179 -3.14 14.42 -22.22
C LYS A 179 -3.06 15.27 -20.94
N ALA A 180 -2.03 16.13 -20.83
CA ALA A 180 -1.86 17.05 -19.70
C ALA A 180 -2.97 18.12 -19.57
N ASN A 181 -3.62 18.51 -20.68
CA ASN A 181 -4.70 19.50 -20.66
C ASN A 181 -6.12 18.89 -20.66
N LEU A 182 -6.21 17.55 -20.60
CA LEU A 182 -7.47 16.81 -20.51
C LEU A 182 -8.02 16.68 -19.10
N ASN A 183 -7.29 17.08 -18.05
CA ASN A 183 -7.68 16.83 -16.66
C ASN A 183 -9.14 17.24 -16.37
N GLY A 184 -10.01 16.24 -16.21
CA GLY A 184 -11.46 16.40 -15.99
C GLY A 184 -12.29 16.88 -17.19
N ARG A 185 -11.69 17.09 -18.36
CA ARG A 185 -12.38 17.53 -19.59
C ARG A 185 -12.76 16.34 -20.46
N ARG A 186 -14.05 16.29 -20.84
CA ARG A 186 -14.50 15.36 -21.88
C ARG A 186 -14.12 15.92 -23.25
N VAL A 187 -13.47 15.11 -24.06
CA VAL A 187 -13.18 15.43 -25.46
C VAL A 187 -13.88 14.41 -26.34
N GLY A 188 -14.54 14.90 -27.39
CA GLY A 188 -15.15 14.05 -28.41
C GLY A 188 -14.09 13.54 -29.40
N GLY A 189 -14.35 12.40 -30.01
CA GLY A 189 -13.49 11.76 -31.00
C GLY A 189 -14.04 10.38 -31.36
N TRP A 190 -13.34 9.67 -32.25
CA TRP A 190 -13.68 8.30 -32.59
C TRP A 190 -13.39 7.37 -31.40
N MET A 191 -14.42 6.62 -31.01
CA MET A 191 -14.33 5.67 -29.91
C MET A 191 -13.80 4.34 -30.43
N HIS A 192 -12.77 3.85 -29.76
CA HIS A 192 -12.17 2.54 -29.96
C HIS A 192 -12.39 1.65 -28.76
N PHE A 193 -12.26 0.34 -28.97
CA PHE A 193 -12.48 -0.68 -27.95
C PHE A 193 -11.25 -1.56 -27.74
N MET A 194 -11.07 -2.07 -26.53
CA MET A 194 -9.90 -2.86 -26.11
C MET A 194 -9.55 -4.01 -27.07
N HIS A 195 -10.56 -4.70 -27.61
CA HIS A 195 -10.36 -5.83 -28.52
C HIS A 195 -9.63 -5.44 -29.83
N GLU A 196 -9.57 -4.15 -30.17
CA GLU A 196 -8.82 -3.64 -31.32
C GLU A 196 -7.30 -3.57 -31.06
N ILE A 197 -6.88 -3.57 -29.79
CA ILE A 197 -5.47 -3.39 -29.36
C ILE A 197 -5.03 -4.38 -28.28
N GLU A 198 -5.79 -5.47 -28.07
CA GLU A 198 -5.61 -6.38 -26.93
C GLU A 198 -4.22 -7.01 -26.93
N ASP A 199 -3.72 -7.42 -28.09
CA ASP A 199 -2.39 -7.99 -28.25
C ASP A 199 -1.27 -6.98 -27.91
N GLU A 200 -1.40 -5.73 -28.36
CA GLU A 200 -0.45 -4.67 -28.04
C GLU A 200 -0.48 -4.30 -26.55
N VAL A 201 -1.67 -4.26 -25.94
CA VAL A 201 -1.81 -4.04 -24.50
C VAL A 201 -1.14 -5.18 -23.72
N ASN A 202 -1.39 -6.44 -24.10
CA ASN A 202 -0.79 -7.61 -23.46
C ASN A 202 0.75 -7.61 -23.59
N LYS A 203 1.29 -7.23 -24.75
CA LYS A 203 2.75 -7.10 -24.96
C LYS A 203 3.39 -6.01 -24.10
N ASN A 204 2.63 -4.96 -23.77
CA ASN A 204 3.09 -3.83 -22.95
C ASN A 204 2.63 -3.93 -21.49
N TYR A 205 1.99 -5.02 -21.08
CA TYR A 205 1.39 -5.13 -19.75
C TYR A 205 2.44 -5.34 -18.65
N ASN A 206 2.35 -4.55 -17.57
CA ASN A 206 3.24 -4.62 -16.41
C ASN A 206 2.49 -4.42 -15.07
N GLY A 207 1.21 -4.80 -15.03
CA GLY A 207 0.42 -4.86 -13.79
C GLY A 207 -0.63 -3.78 -13.62
N TYR A 208 -0.75 -2.81 -14.53
CA TYR A 208 -1.71 -1.71 -14.40
C TYR A 208 -3.12 -2.11 -14.81
N HIS A 209 -4.12 -1.63 -14.08
CA HIS A 209 -5.53 -1.82 -14.39
C HIS A 209 -6.35 -0.58 -14.05
N GLN A 210 -7.45 -0.38 -14.77
CA GLN A 210 -8.52 0.49 -14.28
C GLN A 210 -9.24 -0.18 -13.11
N PHE A 211 -9.82 0.64 -12.24
CA PHE A 211 -10.63 0.17 -11.11
C PHE A 211 -11.76 1.14 -10.82
N ASP A 212 -12.76 0.69 -10.07
CA ASP A 212 -13.72 1.56 -9.39
C ASP A 212 -13.81 1.16 -7.92
N TRP A 213 -13.80 2.16 -7.04
CA TRP A 213 -13.95 1.96 -5.60
C TRP A 213 -15.22 2.66 -5.12
N VAL A 214 -16.28 1.88 -4.93
CA VAL A 214 -17.56 2.37 -4.44
C VAL A 214 -17.44 2.79 -2.97
N LYS A 215 -17.81 4.05 -2.69
CA LYS A 215 -17.65 4.69 -1.38
C LYS A 215 -16.19 4.62 -0.94
N PRO A 216 -15.28 5.26 -1.71
CA PRO A 216 -13.87 5.14 -1.44
C PRO A 216 -13.55 5.77 -0.09
N ARG A 217 -12.59 5.16 0.62
CA ARG A 217 -11.98 5.78 1.80
C ARG A 217 -11.05 6.89 1.29
N SER A 218 -11.57 8.11 1.12
CA SER A 218 -10.88 9.23 0.44
C SER A 218 -9.49 9.53 0.99
N THR A 219 -9.29 9.33 2.29
CA THR A 219 -7.97 9.52 2.93
C THR A 219 -6.85 8.80 2.19
N TRP A 220 -7.10 7.62 1.65
CA TRP A 220 -6.09 6.84 0.92
C TRP A 220 -5.88 7.30 -0.52
N LEU A 221 -6.91 7.88 -1.14
CA LEU A 221 -6.80 8.45 -2.48
C LEU A 221 -6.02 9.78 -2.47
N GLU A 222 -6.00 10.45 -1.31
CA GLU A 222 -5.34 11.73 -1.05
C GLU A 222 -3.98 11.57 -0.33
N ALA A 223 -3.54 10.34 -0.11
CA ALA A 223 -2.25 10.03 0.48
C ALA A 223 -1.10 10.56 -0.38
N LYS A 224 -0.09 11.17 0.24
CA LYS A 224 1.15 11.57 -0.46
C LYS A 224 2.14 10.43 -0.49
N CYS A 225 2.11 9.58 0.53
CA CYS A 225 2.91 8.36 0.60
C CYS A 225 2.27 7.23 -0.22
N PRO A 226 3.05 6.28 -0.76
CA PRO A 226 2.51 5.14 -1.49
C PRO A 226 1.53 4.32 -0.63
N VAL A 227 0.40 3.92 -1.22
CA VAL A 227 -0.63 3.10 -0.57
C VAL A 227 -0.78 1.77 -1.30
N TYR A 228 -0.65 0.68 -0.55
CA TYR A 228 -0.86 -0.68 -1.00
C TYR A 228 -2.05 -1.29 -0.26
N ILE A 229 -2.98 -1.88 -0.99
CA ILE A 229 -4.15 -2.56 -0.42
C ILE A 229 -3.91 -4.06 -0.45
N ASP A 230 -4.06 -4.71 0.71
CA ASP A 230 -4.03 -6.15 0.84
C ASP A 230 -5.45 -6.71 0.87
N PHE A 231 -5.89 -7.31 -0.25
CA PHE A 231 -7.15 -8.06 -0.31
C PHE A 231 -6.99 -9.53 0.08
N GLY A 232 -5.81 -9.95 0.54
CA GLY A 232 -5.42 -11.34 0.70
C GLY A 232 -4.64 -11.88 -0.51
N GLY A 233 -4.35 -13.18 -0.51
CA GLY A 233 -3.60 -13.84 -1.58
C GLY A 233 -2.16 -13.33 -1.72
N ALA A 234 -1.60 -13.49 -2.93
CA ALA A 234 -0.18 -13.26 -3.22
C ALA A 234 0.18 -11.84 -3.70
N HIS A 235 -0.80 -10.97 -3.95
CA HIS A 235 -0.58 -9.65 -4.54
C HIS A 235 -1.13 -8.53 -3.64
N LEU A 236 -0.46 -7.38 -3.70
CA LEU A 236 -0.94 -6.10 -3.24
C LEU A 236 -1.46 -5.29 -4.43
N VAL A 237 -2.45 -4.45 -4.16
CA VAL A 237 -3.00 -3.49 -5.11
C VAL A 237 -2.49 -2.11 -4.74
N LYS A 238 -1.52 -1.60 -5.51
CA LYS A 238 -0.97 -0.25 -5.31
C LYS A 238 -1.88 0.78 -5.96
N LEU A 239 -2.30 1.81 -5.22
CA LEU A 239 -3.06 2.93 -5.77
C LEU A 239 -2.12 3.90 -6.50
N GLU A 240 -2.41 4.23 -7.76
CA GLU A 240 -1.59 5.15 -8.56
C GLU A 240 -2.44 6.09 -9.44
N THR A 241 -1.78 7.13 -9.96
CA THR A 241 -2.31 7.91 -11.08
C THR A 241 -1.56 7.43 -12.33
N TYR A 242 -2.31 6.99 -13.33
CA TYR A 242 -1.79 6.25 -14.48
C TYR A 242 -0.89 7.13 -15.37
N ASP A 243 -1.38 8.32 -15.69
CA ASP A 243 -0.71 9.24 -16.60
C ASP A 243 -1.17 10.69 -16.34
N GLU A 244 -0.71 11.62 -17.20
CA GLU A 244 -0.97 13.05 -17.10
C GLU A 244 -2.44 13.46 -17.31
N THR A 245 -3.32 12.53 -17.72
CA THR A 245 -4.78 12.80 -17.76
C THR A 245 -5.40 12.85 -16.36
N GLY A 246 -4.68 12.35 -15.35
CA GLY A 246 -5.19 12.20 -13.99
C GLY A 246 -5.98 10.92 -13.75
N LEU A 247 -6.04 10.00 -14.73
CA LEU A 247 -6.72 8.72 -14.62
C LEU A 247 -6.21 7.94 -13.40
N LYS A 248 -7.10 7.61 -12.47
CA LYS A 248 -6.77 6.75 -11.34
C LYS A 248 -6.70 5.30 -11.79
N CYS A 249 -5.67 4.60 -11.32
CA CYS A 249 -5.46 3.20 -11.64
C CYS A 249 -4.97 2.44 -10.41
N ILE A 250 -4.87 1.13 -10.57
CA ILE A 250 -4.08 0.31 -9.68
C ILE A 250 -2.94 -0.33 -10.42
N ARG A 251 -1.92 -0.75 -9.65
CA ARG A 251 -0.89 -1.65 -10.11
C ARG A 251 -0.79 -2.87 -9.20
N TYR A 252 -0.86 -4.07 -9.77
CA TYR A 252 -0.54 -5.29 -9.04
C TYR A 252 0.94 -5.38 -8.74
N ILE A 253 1.28 -5.63 -7.48
CA ILE A 253 2.64 -5.88 -7.00
C ILE A 253 2.62 -7.16 -6.18
N SER A 254 3.44 -8.16 -6.49
CA SER A 254 3.50 -9.37 -5.66
C SER A 254 4.02 -9.04 -4.26
N LYS A 255 3.49 -9.71 -3.23
CA LYS A 255 3.92 -9.50 -1.84
C LYS A 255 5.40 -9.77 -1.67
N SER A 256 5.94 -10.79 -2.34
CA SER A 256 7.38 -11.11 -2.33
C SER A 256 8.22 -9.96 -2.89
N LYS A 257 7.76 -9.33 -3.99
CA LYS A 257 8.44 -8.16 -4.56
C LYS A 257 8.37 -6.96 -3.63
N PHE A 258 7.19 -6.68 -3.06
CA PHE A 258 7.03 -5.62 -2.07
C PHE A 258 8.00 -5.82 -0.89
N MET A 259 8.03 -7.02 -0.31
CA MET A 259 8.90 -7.36 0.81
C MET A 259 10.39 -7.22 0.48
N TYR A 260 10.80 -7.65 -0.71
CA TYR A 260 12.17 -7.46 -1.16
C TYR A 260 12.51 -5.97 -1.21
N ASP A 261 11.66 -5.17 -1.85
CA ASP A 261 11.96 -3.76 -2.09
C ASP A 261 11.97 -2.94 -0.79
N VAL A 262 11.03 -3.14 0.13
CA VAL A 262 11.05 -2.40 1.41
C VAL A 262 12.31 -2.68 2.23
N MET A 263 12.93 -3.85 2.03
CA MET A 263 14.16 -4.25 2.72
C MET A 263 15.46 -3.81 2.01
N HIS A 264 15.41 -3.47 0.72
CA HIS A 264 16.62 -3.22 -0.10
C HIS A 264 16.64 -1.86 -0.81
N GLU A 265 15.50 -1.19 -0.97
CA GLU A 265 15.43 0.16 -1.50
C GLU A 265 15.59 1.19 -0.37
N ASP A 266 16.24 2.31 -0.67
CA ASP A 266 16.41 3.41 0.29
C ASP A 266 15.18 4.32 0.38
N LYS A 267 14.32 4.28 -0.65
CA LYS A 267 13.18 5.18 -0.78
C LYS A 267 11.92 4.46 -1.20
N VAL A 268 10.80 4.84 -0.58
CA VAL A 268 9.48 4.27 -0.86
C VAL A 268 9.03 4.46 -2.31
N GLU A 269 9.52 5.49 -3.02
CA GLU A 269 9.17 5.68 -4.42
C GLU A 269 9.81 4.65 -5.36
N ASN A 270 10.81 3.89 -4.92
CA ASN A 270 11.46 2.87 -5.75
C ASN A 270 10.79 1.50 -5.68
N ILE A 271 9.89 1.28 -4.70
CA ILE A 271 9.17 0.02 -4.54
C ILE A 271 8.37 -0.29 -5.81
N GLY A 272 8.62 -1.46 -6.41
CA GLY A 272 7.97 -1.94 -7.61
C GLY A 272 8.46 -1.34 -8.94
N LYS A 273 9.51 -0.50 -8.93
CA LYS A 273 10.02 0.13 -10.16
C LYS A 273 10.94 -0.77 -10.99
N LYS A 274 11.83 -1.51 -10.33
CA LYS A 274 12.83 -2.35 -11.01
C LYS A 274 12.47 -3.82 -10.89
N TRP A 275 12.70 -4.59 -11.95
CA TRP A 275 12.45 -6.02 -11.96
C TRP A 275 13.76 -6.77 -11.93
N PHE A 276 13.92 -7.63 -10.93
CA PHE A 276 15.09 -8.49 -10.77
C PHE A 276 14.60 -9.89 -10.40
N ASN A 277 15.42 -10.90 -10.68
CA ASN A 277 15.16 -12.23 -10.17
C ASN A 277 15.44 -12.25 -8.66
N ILE A 278 14.37 -12.36 -7.86
CA ILE A 278 14.44 -12.39 -6.39
C ILE A 278 14.19 -13.80 -5.83
N LYS A 279 14.14 -14.83 -6.68
CA LYS A 279 13.73 -16.19 -6.28
C LYS A 279 14.56 -16.73 -5.11
N GLU A 280 15.89 -16.63 -5.19
CA GLU A 280 16.77 -17.13 -4.13
C GLU A 280 16.53 -16.40 -2.80
N TRP A 281 16.27 -15.09 -2.83
CA TRP A 281 15.97 -14.33 -1.63
C TRP A 281 14.64 -14.76 -1.03
N VAL A 282 13.60 -14.93 -1.85
CA VAL A 282 12.26 -15.35 -1.43
C VAL A 282 12.28 -16.76 -0.85
N ASP A 283 12.96 -17.70 -1.50
CA ASP A 283 13.09 -19.10 -1.05
C ASP A 283 13.80 -19.21 0.31
N ALA A 284 14.62 -18.22 0.68
CA ALA A 284 15.29 -18.14 1.97
C ALA A 284 14.42 -17.50 3.07
N GLN A 285 13.26 -16.91 2.74
CA GLN A 285 12.36 -16.30 3.72
C GLN A 285 11.25 -17.27 4.15
N ASN A 286 10.82 -17.17 5.40
CA ASN A 286 9.64 -17.86 5.93
C ASN A 286 8.44 -16.91 6.00
N PHE A 287 7.95 -16.46 4.84
CA PHE A 287 6.81 -15.55 4.80
C PHE A 287 5.52 -16.22 5.29
N ASN A 288 4.68 -15.45 5.97
CA ASN A 288 3.34 -15.84 6.41
C ASN A 288 2.29 -15.69 5.29
N PHE A 289 2.64 -15.13 4.12
CA PHE A 289 1.69 -14.92 3.03
C PHE A 289 1.13 -16.24 2.46
N ASP A 290 1.89 -17.32 2.55
CA ASP A 290 1.54 -18.61 1.96
C ASP A 290 0.62 -19.47 2.86
N LYS A 291 0.32 -19.03 4.07
CA LYS A 291 -0.52 -19.80 5.02
C LYS A 291 -2.02 -19.75 4.70
N TYR A 292 -2.44 -18.86 3.80
CA TYR A 292 -3.85 -18.67 3.43
C TYR A 292 -4.06 -18.59 1.91
N GLY A 293 -3.13 -19.15 1.12
CA GLY A 293 -3.22 -19.25 -0.34
C GLY A 293 -4.12 -20.38 -0.80
#